data_AF-A0A4Y1RA64-F1
#
_entry.id   AF-A0A4Y1RA64-F1
#
_cell.length_a   1.000
_cell.length_b   1.000
_cell.length_c   1.000
_cell.angle_alpha   90.00
_cell.angle_beta   90.00
_cell.angle_gamma   90.00
#
_symmetry.space_group_name_H-M   'P 1'
#
loop_
_entity.id
_entity.type
_entity.pdbx_description
1 polymer ?
#
loop_
_entity_poly.entity_id
_entity_poly.type
_entity_poly.pdbx_seq_one_letter_code
_entity_poly.pdbx_strand_id
1 'polypeptide(L)'
;MDVPIAECLGYFRTIWECHLVENQFVDLELFALPKKCVPCNSKDLQPMTEQAASDLITKVDGWNLVSEGDALRLKKSWKVKTFTKGLEMFKLIADVAEAEGHHPDLHLVGWNNVTVEIWTHAVGGLTENDFILAAKINALNMQHLLRRKATN
;
A
#
# COMPACT_ATOMS: atom_id res chain seq x y z
N MET A 1 -16.09 21.25 54.78
CA MET A 1 -16.56 20.12 53.95
C MET A 1 -16.48 20.59 52.51
N ASP A 2 -16.07 19.69 51.64
CA ASP A 2 -15.88 19.79 50.18
C ASP A 2 -14.47 20.20 49.67
N VAL A 3 -13.93 19.31 48.83
CA VAL A 3 -12.60 19.26 48.17
C VAL A 3 -12.83 19.41 46.65
N PRO A 4 -11.91 20.02 45.88
CA PRO A 4 -11.26 19.26 44.77
C PRO A 4 -9.77 19.61 44.57
N ILE A 5 -8.83 18.65 44.51
CA ILE A 5 -8.37 17.79 43.38
C ILE A 5 -7.30 18.44 42.47
N ALA A 6 -6.14 17.77 42.47
CA ALA A 6 -5.12 17.57 41.43
C ALA A 6 -4.06 18.64 41.12
N GLU A 7 -2.86 18.34 41.64
CA GLU A 7 -1.55 18.67 41.10
C GLU A 7 -1.28 17.93 39.77
N CYS A 8 -0.59 18.60 38.84
CA CYS A 8 0.50 18.09 37.98
C CYS A 8 0.65 18.95 36.73
N LEU A 9 1.28 20.13 36.84
CA LEU A 9 1.86 20.84 35.69
C LEU A 9 3.15 21.56 36.11
N GLY A 10 4.26 20.96 35.70
CA GLY A 10 5.56 21.61 35.70
C GLY A 10 6.48 20.80 34.81
N TYR A 11 6.80 21.30 33.61
CA TYR A 11 8.11 21.89 33.35
C TYR A 11 8.26 22.26 31.85
N PHE A 12 8.23 23.57 31.59
CA PHE A 12 8.99 24.34 30.59
C PHE A 12 8.75 24.18 29.07
N ARG A 13 8.21 25.27 28.52
CA ARG A 13 8.40 25.79 27.16
C ARG A 13 9.82 26.34 26.96
N THR A 14 10.33 26.18 25.74
CA THR A 14 11.03 27.21 24.92
C THR A 14 11.02 26.70 23.48
N ILE A 15 10.08 27.12 22.62
CA ILE A 15 10.19 28.24 21.65
C ILE A 15 11.43 28.09 20.74
N TRP A 16 11.20 27.57 19.53
CA TRP A 16 11.71 28.17 18.30
C TRP A 16 10.56 28.23 17.30
N GLU A 17 10.15 29.45 16.98
CA GLU A 17 9.14 29.78 15.97
C GLU A 17 9.75 29.78 14.56
N CYS A 18 8.86 29.56 13.58
CA CYS A 18 8.88 30.10 12.22
C CYS A 18 9.83 29.49 11.18
N HIS A 19 9.32 28.47 10.47
CA HIS A 19 9.06 28.66 9.04
C HIS A 19 7.87 27.84 8.56
N LEU A 20 7.03 28.51 7.78
CA LEU A 20 5.82 28.06 7.11
C LEU A 20 6.07 26.82 6.24
N VAL A 21 5.36 25.72 6.53
CA VAL A 21 4.63 24.95 5.51
C VAL A 21 3.31 24.54 6.15
N GLU A 22 2.32 25.44 6.08
CA GLU A 22 0.93 25.01 6.19
C GLU A 22 0.66 23.98 5.09
N ASN A 23 -0.09 22.94 5.44
CA ASN A 23 -0.73 21.98 4.54
C ASN A 23 -0.06 20.60 4.33
N GLN A 24 0.12 19.81 5.39
CA GLN A 24 0.32 18.35 5.25
C GLN A 24 -0.41 17.47 6.27
N PHE A 25 -1.51 17.97 6.84
CA PHE A 25 -2.35 17.22 7.78
C PHE A 25 -3.78 16.94 7.27
N VAL A 26 -4.01 16.97 5.94
CA VAL A 26 -5.35 16.72 5.36
C VAL A 26 -5.51 15.44 4.53
N ASP A 27 -4.47 14.60 4.38
CA ASP A 27 -4.54 13.47 3.41
C ASP A 27 -4.45 12.05 4.00
N LEU A 28 -4.39 11.88 5.33
CA LEU A 28 -4.38 10.54 5.95
C LEU A 28 -5.77 10.01 6.33
N GLU A 29 -6.77 10.87 6.53
CA GLU A 29 -8.13 10.43 6.86
C GLU A 29 -8.98 10.14 5.61
N LEU A 30 -8.63 10.68 4.44
CA LEU A 30 -9.44 10.51 3.22
C LEU A 30 -9.25 9.13 2.55
N PHE A 31 -8.14 8.45 2.80
CA PHE A 31 -7.89 7.07 2.34
C PHE A 31 -8.31 6.01 3.37
N ALA A 32 -8.76 6.43 4.55
CA ALA A 32 -9.17 5.56 5.67
C ALA A 32 -10.66 5.19 5.65
N LEU A 33 -11.39 5.47 4.56
CA LEU A 33 -12.69 4.84 4.33
C LEU A 33 -12.42 3.41 3.81
N PRO A 34 -13.01 2.36 4.42
CA PRO A 34 -12.83 0.98 3.95
C PRO A 34 -13.60 0.80 2.64
N LYS A 35 -13.07 1.35 1.55
CA LYS A 35 -13.51 1.00 0.21
C LYS A 35 -13.18 -0.48 0.02
N LYS A 36 -14.22 -1.27 -0.21
CA LYS A 36 -14.10 -2.66 -0.64
C LYS A 36 -14.01 -2.70 -2.15
N CYS A 37 -13.23 -3.64 -2.67
CA CYS A 37 -13.19 -3.88 -4.10
C CYS A 37 -14.57 -4.25 -4.63
N VAL A 38 -14.89 -3.77 -5.84
CA VAL A 38 -16.08 -4.19 -6.59
C VAL A 38 -15.74 -5.51 -7.30
N PRO A 39 -16.66 -6.50 -7.38
CA PRO A 39 -16.40 -7.74 -8.11
C PRO A 39 -15.96 -7.47 -9.56
N CYS A 40 -14.89 -8.14 -10.00
CA CYS A 40 -14.24 -7.91 -11.30
C CYS A 40 -15.09 -8.32 -12.52
N ASN A 41 -16.24 -8.97 -12.32
CA ASN A 41 -17.12 -9.48 -13.38
C ASN A 41 -18.33 -8.57 -13.65
N SER A 42 -18.36 -7.36 -13.11
CA SER A 42 -19.42 -6.40 -13.42
C SER A 42 -19.32 -5.96 -14.89
N LYS A 43 -20.45 -5.99 -15.60
CA LYS A 43 -20.52 -5.69 -17.04
C LYS A 43 -20.08 -4.27 -17.41
N ASP A 44 -20.06 -3.38 -16.42
CA ASP A 44 -19.78 -1.95 -16.60
C ASP A 44 -18.33 -1.59 -16.21
N LEU A 45 -17.53 -2.55 -15.75
CA LEU A 45 -16.14 -2.28 -15.39
C LEU A 45 -15.29 -2.15 -16.65
N GLN A 46 -14.64 -0.99 -16.78
CA GLN A 46 -13.73 -0.68 -17.88
C GLN A 46 -12.33 -0.41 -17.31
N PRO A 47 -11.27 -0.70 -18.07
CA PRO A 47 -9.93 -0.32 -17.66
C PRO A 47 -9.84 1.21 -17.58
N MET A 48 -9.15 1.71 -16.57
CA MET A 48 -8.88 3.14 -16.44
C MET A 48 -7.88 3.61 -17.49
N THR A 49 -7.86 4.92 -17.73
CA THR A 49 -6.88 5.54 -18.62
C THR A 49 -5.49 5.56 -17.97
N GLU A 50 -4.44 5.61 -18.79
CA GLU A 50 -3.07 5.75 -18.31
C GLU A 50 -2.87 7.00 -17.45
N GLN A 51 -3.53 8.11 -17.80
CA GLN A 51 -3.49 9.33 -17.00
C GLN A 51 -4.09 9.12 -15.60
N ALA A 52 -5.26 8.49 -15.50
CA ALA A 52 -5.88 8.19 -14.21
C ALA A 52 -5.00 7.26 -13.36
N ALA A 53 -4.35 6.27 -13.99
CA ALA A 53 -3.41 5.39 -13.32
C ALA A 53 -2.18 6.16 -12.81
N SER A 54 -1.65 7.10 -13.61
CA SER A 54 -0.52 7.97 -13.25
C SER A 54 -0.86 8.89 -12.08
N ASP A 55 -2.10 9.36 -11.98
CA ASP A 55 -2.53 10.18 -10.84
C ASP A 55 -2.62 9.32 -9.56
N LEU A 56 -3.17 8.10 -9.65
CA LEU A 56 -3.36 7.19 -8.52
C LEU A 56 -2.07 6.54 -8.02
N ILE A 57 -1.05 6.34 -8.86
CA ILE A 57 0.22 5.71 -8.45
C ILE A 57 0.89 6.48 -7.32
N THR A 58 0.66 7.80 -7.24
CA THR A 58 1.17 8.69 -6.19
C THR A 58 0.65 8.32 -4.80
N LYS A 59 -0.47 7.60 -4.71
CA LYS A 59 -1.08 7.16 -3.45
C LYS A 59 -0.59 5.79 -2.98
N VAL A 60 0.19 5.08 -3.80
CA VAL A 60 0.68 3.72 -3.50
C VAL A 60 2.20 3.66 -3.60
N ASP A 61 2.88 4.20 -2.59
CA ASP A 61 4.34 4.32 -2.59
C ASP A 61 5.07 2.98 -2.85
N GLY A 62 6.14 3.06 -3.64
CA GLY A 62 6.99 1.94 -4.06
C GLY A 62 6.39 1.00 -5.12
N TRP A 63 5.15 1.23 -5.59
CA TRP A 63 4.60 0.55 -6.75
C TRP A 63 5.00 1.26 -8.04
N ASN A 64 5.14 0.50 -9.12
CA ASN A 64 5.45 1.02 -10.45
C ASN A 64 4.33 0.67 -11.41
N LEU A 65 4.02 1.58 -12.34
CA LEU A 65 3.23 1.27 -13.51
C LEU A 65 4.13 0.61 -14.55
N VAL A 66 3.74 -0.57 -15.01
CA VAL A 66 4.46 -1.32 -16.03
C VAL A 66 3.48 -1.68 -17.14
N SER A 67 3.90 -1.45 -18.38
CA SER A 67 3.17 -1.93 -19.56
C SER A 67 3.71 -3.31 -19.94
N GLU A 68 2.86 -4.33 -19.87
CA GLU A 68 3.19 -5.70 -20.30
C GLU A 68 2.15 -6.21 -21.29
N GLY A 69 2.56 -6.30 -22.56
CA GLY A 69 1.64 -6.52 -23.68
C GLY A 69 0.78 -5.30 -23.91
N ASP A 70 -0.54 -5.50 -24.02
CA ASP A 70 -1.52 -4.42 -24.24
C ASP A 70 -2.16 -3.90 -22.93
N ALA A 71 -1.65 -4.33 -21.77
CA ALA A 71 -2.24 -4.02 -20.46
C ALA A 71 -1.25 -3.32 -19.53
N LEU A 72 -1.73 -2.28 -18.86
CA LEU A 72 -1.02 -1.62 -17.76
C LEU A 72 -1.21 -2.44 -16.47
N ARG A 73 -0.15 -2.55 -15.66
CA ARG A 73 -0.13 -3.32 -14.41
C ARG A 73 0.61 -2.57 -13.31
N LEU A 74 0.27 -2.84 -12.06
CA LEU A 74 1.01 -2.39 -10.89
C LEU A 74 2.05 -3.45 -10.51
N LYS A 75 3.30 -3.05 -10.31
CA LYS A 75 4.39 -3.98 -9.94
C LYS A 75 5.21 -3.45 -8.78
N LYS A 76 5.40 -4.29 -7.75
CA LYS A 76 6.29 -3.99 -6.62
C LYS A 76 7.16 -5.21 -6.29
N SER A 77 8.40 -4.96 -5.91
CA SER A 77 9.38 -6.02 -5.64
C SER A 77 10.16 -5.79 -4.36
N TRP A 78 10.48 -6.90 -3.69
CA TRP A 78 11.22 -6.94 -2.44
C TRP A 78 12.28 -8.04 -2.50
N LYS A 79 13.40 -7.78 -1.82
CA LYS A 79 14.38 -8.82 -1.49
C LYS A 79 14.16 -9.28 -0.06
N VAL A 80 13.78 -10.55 0.12
CA VAL A 80 13.53 -11.14 1.44
C VAL A 80 14.78 -11.85 1.99
N LYS A 81 14.79 -12.12 3.30
CA LYS A 81 15.94 -12.75 3.98
C LYS A 81 16.18 -14.19 3.52
N THR A 82 15.11 -14.96 3.34
CA THR A 82 15.15 -16.39 2.97
C THR A 82 13.93 -16.74 2.14
N PHE A 83 13.96 -17.92 1.49
CA PHE A 83 12.82 -18.46 0.75
C PHE A 83 11.54 -18.54 1.60
N THR A 84 11.66 -19.07 2.82
CA THR A 84 10.53 -19.17 3.77
C THR A 84 9.95 -17.81 4.14
N LYS A 85 10.76 -16.75 4.23
CA LYS A 85 10.27 -15.38 4.44
C LYS A 85 9.54 -14.80 3.22
N GLY A 86 9.86 -15.28 2.02
CA GLY A 86 9.07 -15.01 0.82
C GLY A 86 7.69 -15.64 0.89
N LEU A 87 7.60 -16.91 1.32
CA LEU A 87 6.31 -17.59 1.52
C LEU A 87 5.46 -16.93 2.61
N GLU A 88 6.08 -16.49 3.71
CA GLU A 88 5.41 -15.75 4.78
C GLU A 88 4.83 -14.42 4.28
N MET A 89 5.60 -13.68 3.46
CA MET A 89 5.11 -12.46 2.79
C MET A 89 3.89 -12.76 1.90
N PHE A 90 3.93 -13.83 1.10
CA PHE A 90 2.79 -14.22 0.29
C PHE A 90 1.56 -14.57 1.10
N LYS A 91 1.73 -15.23 2.25
CA LYS A 91 0.58 -15.54 3.11
C LYS A 91 -0.11 -14.26 3.60
N LEU A 92 0.65 -13.27 4.05
CA LEU A 92 0.09 -11.98 4.48
C LEU A 92 -0.64 -11.26 3.35
N ILE A 93 -0.08 -11.27 2.15
CA ILE A 93 -0.70 -10.65 0.97
C ILE A 93 -1.96 -11.42 0.55
N ALA A 94 -1.93 -12.74 0.57
CA ALA A 94 -3.07 -13.59 0.25
C ALA A 94 -4.25 -13.34 1.20
N ASP A 95 -4.00 -13.17 2.50
CA ASP A 95 -5.06 -12.88 3.46
C ASP A 95 -5.78 -11.55 3.15
N VAL A 96 -5.05 -10.55 2.68
CA VAL A 96 -5.63 -9.28 2.21
C VAL A 96 -6.40 -9.49 0.90
N ALA A 97 -5.80 -10.19 -0.06
CA ALA A 97 -6.40 -10.45 -1.37
C ALA A 97 -7.75 -11.19 -1.25
N GLU A 98 -7.81 -12.24 -0.42
CA GLU A 98 -9.03 -13.00 -0.14
C GLU A 98 -10.10 -12.16 0.54
N ALA A 99 -9.72 -11.31 1.50
CA ALA A 99 -10.66 -10.41 2.18
C ALA A 99 -11.28 -9.38 1.23
N GLU A 100 -10.54 -8.97 0.19
CA GLU A 100 -11.00 -8.05 -0.84
C GLU A 100 -11.66 -8.74 -2.03
N GLY A 101 -11.47 -10.05 -2.21
CA GLY A 101 -11.91 -10.76 -3.41
C GLY A 101 -11.19 -10.30 -4.68
N HIS A 102 -9.97 -9.78 -4.55
CA HIS A 102 -9.13 -9.31 -5.66
C HIS A 102 -7.73 -9.88 -5.52
N HIS A 103 -7.29 -10.65 -6.50
CA HIS A 103 -6.12 -11.53 -6.35
C HIS A 103 -4.96 -11.01 -7.19
N PRO A 104 -3.78 -10.79 -6.59
CA PRO A 104 -2.59 -10.39 -7.32
C PRO A 104 -1.83 -11.62 -7.86
N ASP A 105 -1.00 -11.40 -8.86
CA ASP A 105 -0.01 -12.37 -9.32
C ASP A 105 1.22 -12.30 -8.40
N LEU A 106 1.62 -13.47 -7.85
CA LEU A 106 2.68 -13.60 -6.85
C LEU A 106 3.87 -14.38 -7.42
N HIS A 107 5.05 -13.75 -7.48
CA HIS A 107 6.25 -14.35 -8.07
C HIS A 107 7.40 -14.41 -7.05
N LEU A 108 7.94 -15.62 -6.81
CA LEU A 108 9.14 -15.83 -5.99
C LEU A 108 10.27 -16.39 -6.85
N VAL A 109 11.14 -15.50 -7.32
CA VAL A 109 12.19 -15.81 -8.30
C VAL A 109 13.56 -15.79 -7.64
N GLY A 110 14.43 -16.73 -8.01
CA GLY A 110 15.80 -16.77 -7.49
C GLY A 110 15.85 -16.80 -5.97
N TRP A 111 14.98 -17.61 -5.36
CA TRP A 111 14.81 -17.89 -3.92
C TRP A 111 14.48 -16.71 -2.98
N ASN A 112 14.73 -15.45 -3.34
CA ASN A 112 14.46 -14.29 -2.48
C ASN A 112 13.89 -13.04 -3.15
N ASN A 113 13.62 -13.10 -4.45
CA ASN A 113 12.97 -12.00 -5.14
C ASN A 113 11.46 -12.20 -5.08
N VAL A 114 10.79 -11.49 -4.18
CA VAL A 114 9.33 -11.43 -4.17
C VAL A 114 8.90 -10.28 -5.08
N THR A 115 8.10 -10.58 -6.09
CA THR A 115 7.43 -9.60 -6.92
C THR A 115 5.94 -9.84 -6.83
N VAL A 116 5.19 -8.75 -6.64
CA VAL A 116 3.74 -8.74 -6.66
C VAL A 116 3.31 -7.89 -7.84
N GLU A 117 2.41 -8.43 -8.63
CA GLU A 117 1.81 -7.76 -9.77
C GLU A 117 0.29 -7.73 -9.61
N ILE A 118 -0.32 -6.58 -9.88
CA ILE A 118 -1.76 -6.37 -9.71
C ILE A 118 -2.33 -5.76 -10.97
N TRP A 119 -3.38 -6.38 -11.49
CA TRP A 119 -4.20 -5.88 -12.56
C TRP A 119 -5.51 -6.66 -12.62
N THR A 120 -6.52 -6.09 -13.27
CA THR A 120 -7.83 -6.71 -13.40
C THR A 120 -7.92 -7.49 -14.72
N HIS A 121 -7.61 -8.79 -14.68
CA HIS A 121 -7.60 -9.67 -15.86
C HIS A 121 -8.89 -9.60 -16.70
N ALA A 122 -10.06 -9.54 -16.03
CA ALA A 122 -11.37 -9.58 -16.68
C ALA A 122 -11.63 -8.39 -17.63
N VAL A 123 -10.96 -7.25 -17.42
CA VAL A 123 -11.13 -6.03 -18.22
C VAL A 123 -9.87 -5.67 -19.01
N GLY A 124 -8.81 -6.48 -18.92
CA GLY A 124 -7.58 -6.28 -19.68
C GLY A 124 -6.76 -5.05 -19.25
N GLY A 125 -6.86 -4.60 -17.99
CA GLY A 125 -6.12 -3.43 -17.53
C GLY A 125 -6.34 -3.10 -16.05
N LEU A 126 -5.97 -1.87 -15.66
CA LEU A 126 -6.10 -1.39 -14.28
C LEU A 126 -7.51 -0.86 -13.99
N THR A 127 -7.96 -1.05 -12.76
CA THR A 127 -9.18 -0.51 -12.16
C THR A 127 -8.87 0.05 -10.77
N GLU A 128 -9.80 0.78 -10.17
CA GLU A 128 -9.59 1.34 -8.81
C GLU A 128 -9.28 0.24 -7.78
N ASN A 129 -9.83 -0.97 -7.97
CA ASN A 129 -9.56 -2.13 -7.11
C ASN A 129 -8.08 -2.48 -7.02
N ASP A 130 -7.34 -2.33 -8.13
CA ASP A 130 -5.91 -2.65 -8.17
C ASP A 130 -5.12 -1.72 -7.23
N PHE A 131 -5.48 -0.45 -7.19
CA PHE A 131 -4.88 0.56 -6.30
C PHE A 131 -5.33 0.40 -4.84
N ILE A 132 -6.59 0.01 -4.61
CA ILE A 132 -7.09 -0.31 -3.26
C ILE A 132 -6.30 -1.49 -2.67
N LEU A 133 -6.12 -2.57 -3.44
CA LEU A 133 -5.34 -3.71 -3.00
C LEU A 133 -3.87 -3.35 -2.76
N ALA A 134 -3.26 -2.59 -3.68
CA ALA A 134 -1.89 -2.10 -3.53
C ALA A 134 -1.69 -1.26 -2.25
N ALA A 135 -2.64 -0.39 -1.92
CA ALA A 135 -2.61 0.41 -0.70
C ALA A 135 -2.73 -0.45 0.56
N LYS A 136 -3.61 -1.47 0.56
CA LYS A 136 -3.76 -2.40 1.69
C LYS A 136 -2.51 -3.25 1.89
N ILE A 137 -1.84 -3.68 0.81
CA ILE A 137 -0.55 -4.36 0.87
C ILE A 137 0.55 -3.44 1.45
N ASN A 138 0.54 -2.15 1.11
CA ASN A 138 1.49 -1.18 1.69
C ASN A 138 1.35 -1.02 3.21
N ALA A 139 0.15 -1.22 3.75
CA ALA A 139 -0.10 -1.14 5.19
C ALA A 139 0.43 -2.35 5.98
N LEU A 140 0.85 -3.44 5.30
CA LEU A 140 1.41 -4.62 5.96
C LEU A 140 2.80 -4.33 6.56
N ASN A 141 3.00 -4.68 7.83
CA ASN A 141 4.31 -4.63 8.48
C ASN A 141 5.19 -5.79 8.00
N MET A 142 5.94 -5.57 6.93
CA MET A 142 6.81 -6.57 6.30
C MET A 142 8.30 -6.36 6.57
N GLN A 143 8.69 -5.31 7.32
CA GLN A 143 10.09 -4.90 7.49
C GLN A 143 10.97 -6.03 8.04
N HIS A 144 10.41 -6.86 8.94
CA HIS A 144 11.11 -7.99 9.54
C HIS A 144 11.39 -9.15 8.55
N LEU A 145 10.72 -9.20 7.40
CA LEU A 145 10.90 -10.18 6.33
C LEU A 145 12.01 -9.78 5.34
N LEU A 146 12.28 -8.48 5.24
CA LEU A 146 13.17 -7.90 4.22
C LEU A 146 14.65 -8.13 4.53
N ARG A 147 15.43 -8.40 3.49
CA ARG A 147 16.89 -8.39 3.57
C ARG A 147 17.35 -6.95 3.83
N ARG A 148 18.21 -6.75 4.83
CA ARG A 148 18.83 -5.43 5.06
C ARG A 148 19.65 -5.06 3.82
N LYS A 149 19.50 -3.82 3.35
CA LYS A 149 20.47 -3.27 2.39
C LYS A 149 21.82 -3.19 3.11
N ALA A 150 22.88 -3.66 2.45
CA ALA A 150 24.23 -3.45 2.97
C ALA A 150 24.45 -1.95 3.07
N THR A 151 24.79 -1.47 4.26
CA THR A 151 25.26 -0.11 4.47
C THR A 151 26.71 -0.12 4.01
N ASN A 152 27.00 0.57 2.89
CA ASN A 152 28.37 0.86 2.48
C ASN A 152 28.86 2.09 3.24
#